data_AF-A0ABD1EX77-F1
#
_entry.id   AF-A0ABD1EX77-F1
#
_cell.length_a   1.000
_cell.length_b   1.000
_cell.length_c   1.000
_cell.angle_alpha   90.00
_cell.angle_beta   90.00
_cell.angle_gamma   90.00
#
_symmetry.space_group_name_H-M   'P 1'
#
loop_
_entity.id
_entity.type
_entity.pdbx_description
1 polymer ?
#
loop_
_entity_poly.entity_id
_entity_poly.type
_entity_poly.pdbx_seq_one_letter_code
_entity_poly.pdbx_strand_id
1 'polypeptide(L)'
;MNNFTIYAERYRLQIHSTVRKFIVRRARETGNLKANGHIGSHRMLHIEEHVLDIVQEDTTINIRNIAEQAHHSQTKVWRTLYENQLHSYHF
;
A
#
# COMPACT_ATOMS: atom_id res chain seq x y z
N MET A 1 23.77 27.76 31.67
CA MET A 1 22.71 26.90 32.23
C MET A 1 22.30 25.89 31.16
N ASN A 2 22.61 24.62 31.38
CA ASN A 2 22.49 23.54 30.39
C ASN A 2 21.07 22.96 30.38
N ASN A 3 20.36 23.09 29.25
CA ASN A 3 18.98 22.64 29.03
C ASN A 3 18.78 21.10 28.90
N PHE A 4 19.79 20.30 29.21
CA PHE A 4 19.74 18.83 29.03
C PHE A 4 18.96 18.11 30.14
N THR A 5 18.69 18.77 31.27
CA THR A 5 18.09 18.16 32.46
C THR A 5 16.57 17.92 32.32
N ILE A 6 15.86 18.76 31.56
CA ILE A 6 14.39 18.67 31.41
C ILE A 6 13.98 17.46 30.55
N TYR A 7 14.76 17.13 29.52
CA TYR A 7 14.47 16.02 28.62
C TYR A 7 14.66 14.66 29.31
N ALA A 8 15.63 14.55 30.22
CA ALA A 8 15.94 13.31 30.92
C ALA A 8 14.86 12.95 31.97
N GLU A 9 14.33 13.94 32.69
CA GLU A 9 13.32 13.70 33.73
C GLU A 9 11.95 13.30 33.16
N ARG A 10 11.53 13.87 32.02
CA ARG A 10 10.21 13.60 31.42
C ARG A 10 10.03 12.16 30.94
N TYR A 11 11.12 11.42 30.70
CA TYR A 11 11.08 10.07 30.13
C TYR A 11 11.43 8.93 31.11
N ARG A 12 11.61 9.23 32.40
CA ARG A 12 11.94 8.21 33.41
C ARG A 12 10.81 7.21 33.70
N LEU A 13 9.57 7.51 33.29
CA LEU A 13 8.38 6.73 33.64
C LEU A 13 7.65 6.06 32.47
N GLN A 14 8.15 6.14 31.22
CA GLN A 14 7.48 5.48 30.10
C GLN A 14 8.12 4.14 29.79
N ILE A 15 7.46 3.10 30.30
CA ILE A 15 7.45 1.70 29.81
C ILE A 15 7.86 1.70 28.35
N HIS A 16 9.05 1.14 28.10
CA HIS A 16 9.71 1.11 26.80
C HIS A 16 8.83 0.39 25.78
N SER A 17 7.96 1.12 25.08
CA SER A 17 7.20 0.55 23.97
C SER A 17 8.20 0.16 22.88
N THR A 18 8.05 -1.06 22.35
CA THR A 18 8.89 -1.60 21.27
C THR A 18 8.93 -0.64 20.07
N VAL A 19 7.81 0.06 19.85
CA VAL A 19 7.65 1.13 18.86
C VAL A 19 8.62 2.29 19.11
N ARG A 20 8.78 2.76 20.35
CA ARG A 20 9.72 3.84 20.68
C ARG A 20 11.16 3.43 20.44
N LYS A 21 11.54 2.21 20.81
CA LYS A 21 12.88 1.65 20.52
C LYS A 21 13.13 1.60 19.01
N PHE A 22 12.16 1.15 18.23
CA PHE A 22 12.24 1.09 16.77
C PHE A 22 12.41 2.48 16.15
N ILE A 23 11.61 3.47 16.55
CA ILE A 23 11.68 4.84 16.03
C ILE A 23 13.04 5.48 16.37
N VAL A 24 13.50 5.37 17.62
CA VAL A 24 14.79 5.93 18.05
C VAL A 24 15.96 5.26 17.31
N ARG A 25 15.92 3.93 17.16
CA ARG A 25 16.95 3.20 16.41
C ARG A 25 16.99 3.66 14.96
N ARG A 26 15.83 3.71 14.29
CA ARG A 26 15.70 4.17 12.91
C ARG A 26 16.18 5.61 12.73
N ALA A 27 15.82 6.52 13.63
CA ALA A 27 16.28 7.90 13.59
C ALA A 27 17.81 8.02 13.66
N ARG A 28 18.46 7.18 14.47
CA ARG A 28 19.92 7.15 14.56
C ARG A 28 20.58 6.52 13.33
N GLU A 29 20.00 5.44 12.82
CA GLU A 29 20.58 4.67 11.70
C GLU A 29 20.39 5.35 10.34
N THR A 30 19.24 6.00 10.11
CA THR A 30 18.90 6.54 8.78
C THR A 30 18.67 8.06 8.76
N GLY A 31 18.61 8.72 9.93
CA GLY A 31 18.25 10.14 10.02
C GLY A 31 16.80 10.44 9.61
N ASN A 32 15.98 9.42 9.33
CA ASN A 32 14.65 9.59 8.74
C ASN A 32 13.56 8.90 9.56
N LEU A 33 12.56 9.68 9.96
CA LEU A 33 11.42 9.24 10.74
C LEU A 33 10.25 8.75 9.88
N LYS A 34 10.29 8.94 8.55
CA LYS A 34 9.24 8.43 7.66
C LYS A 34 9.21 6.91 7.70
N ALA A 35 8.02 6.35 7.85
CA ALA A 35 7.80 4.92 7.68
C ALA A 35 8.29 4.51 6.28
N ASN A 36 8.92 3.33 6.18
CA ASN A 36 9.13 2.74 4.86
C ASN A 36 7.73 2.56 4.25
N GLY A 37 7.52 3.10 3.05
CA GLY A 37 6.27 2.83 2.34
C GLY A 37 6.02 1.33 2.34
N HIS A 38 4.79 0.93 2.61
CA HIS A 38 4.41 -0.47 2.42
C HIS A 38 4.74 -0.82 0.97
N ILE A 39 5.74 -1.67 0.78
CA ILE A 39 5.97 -2.30 -0.52
C ILE A 39 4.73 -3.16 -0.71
N GLY A 40 3.77 -2.63 -1.46
CA GLY A 40 2.59 -3.39 -1.86
C GLY A 40 3.05 -4.67 -2.53
N SER A 41 2.25 -5.74 -2.35
CA SER A 41 2.46 -7.02 -3.04
C SER A 41 2.89 -6.77 -4.49
N HIS A 42 3.93 -7.46 -4.94
CA HIS A 42 4.52 -7.32 -6.27
C HIS A 42 3.39 -7.30 -7.31
N ARG A 43 3.14 -6.14 -7.93
CA ARG A 43 2.10 -6.03 -8.97
C ARG A 43 2.50 -6.98 -10.10
N MET A 44 1.59 -7.89 -10.44
CA MET A 44 1.80 -8.80 -11.56
C MET A 44 1.35 -8.06 -12.81
N LEU A 45 2.24 -7.24 -13.38
CA LEU A 45 1.97 -6.36 -14.52
C LEU A 45 1.32 -7.12 -15.69
N HIS A 46 1.80 -8.33 -16.00
CA HIS A 46 1.24 -9.17 -17.05
C HIS A 46 -0.26 -9.48 -16.88
N ILE A 47 -0.71 -9.59 -15.63
CA ILE A 47 -2.12 -9.84 -15.32
C ILE A 47 -2.95 -8.57 -15.50
N GLU A 48 -2.38 -7.43 -15.11
CA GLU A 48 -3.02 -6.14 -15.30
C GLU A 48 -3.16 -5.85 -16.80
N GLU A 49 -2.11 -6.07 -17.59
CA GLU A 49 -2.11 -5.95 -19.06
C GLU A 49 -3.20 -6.83 -19.70
N HIS A 50 -3.24 -8.13 -19.36
CA HIS A 50 -4.24 -9.03 -19.94
C HIS A 50 -5.68 -8.61 -19.62
N VAL A 51 -5.94 -8.09 -18.41
CA VAL A 51 -7.26 -7.54 -18.05
C VAL A 51 -7.58 -6.29 -18.88
N LEU A 52 -6.59 -5.42 -19.12
CA LEU A 52 -6.76 -4.20 -19.91
C LEU A 52 -7.01 -4.51 -21.38
N ASP A 53 -6.34 -5.51 -21.94
CA ASP A 53 -6.52 -5.95 -23.32
C ASP A 53 -7.95 -6.44 -23.57
N ILE A 54 -8.48 -7.29 -22.68
CA ILE A 54 -9.87 -7.78 -22.75
C ILE A 54 -10.88 -6.62 -22.72
N VAL A 55 -10.64 -5.62 -21.88
CA VAL A 55 -11.55 -4.46 -21.74
C VAL A 55 -11.43 -3.50 -22.92
N GLN A 56 -10.26 -3.41 -23.53
CA GLN A 56 -10.04 -2.63 -24.74
C GLN A 56 -10.76 -3.25 -25.95
N GLU A 57 -10.87 -4.58 -26.00
CA GLU A 57 -11.63 -5.29 -27.04
C GLU A 57 -13.15 -5.18 -26.86
N ASP A 58 -13.65 -5.25 -25.62
CA ASP A 58 -15.07 -5.07 -25.30
C ASP A 58 -15.27 -4.29 -24.00
N THR A 59 -15.67 -3.03 -24.09
CA THR A 59 -15.88 -2.15 -22.93
C THR A 59 -17.18 -2.42 -22.16
N THR A 60 -18.05 -3.29 -22.68
CA THR A 60 -19.36 -3.62 -22.08
C THR A 60 -19.34 -4.89 -21.24
N ILE A 61 -18.22 -5.62 -21.29
CA ILE A 61 -18.06 -6.89 -20.60
C ILE A 61 -18.08 -6.69 -19.07
N ASN A 62 -18.79 -7.57 -18.37
CA ASN A 62 -18.91 -7.48 -16.93
C ASN A 62 -17.64 -8.02 -16.22
N ILE A 63 -17.39 -7.58 -14.99
CA ILE A 63 -16.22 -7.96 -14.18
C ILE A 63 -16.10 -9.49 -14.00
N ARG A 64 -17.23 -10.19 -13.92
CA ARG A 64 -17.25 -11.65 -13.73
C ARG A 64 -16.70 -12.36 -14.97
N ASN A 65 -17.12 -11.96 -16.15
CA ASN A 65 -16.71 -12.52 -17.42
C ASN A 65 -15.22 -12.22 -17.68
N ILE A 66 -14.76 -11.00 -17.35
CA ILE A 66 -13.32 -10.66 -17.41
C ILE A 66 -12.53 -11.56 -16.46
N ALA A 67 -13.03 -11.78 -15.23
CA ALA A 67 -12.36 -12.64 -14.26
C ALA A 67 -12.26 -14.11 -14.74
N GLU A 68 -13.31 -14.61 -15.38
CA GLU A 68 -13.32 -15.95 -15.99
C GLU A 68 -12.34 -16.06 -17.16
N GLN A 69 -12.30 -15.07 -18.06
CA GLN A 69 -11.40 -15.04 -19.22
C GLN A 69 -9.93 -14.82 -18.82
N ALA A 70 -9.67 -13.92 -17.88
CA ALA A 70 -8.33 -13.64 -17.37
C ALA A 70 -7.83 -14.72 -16.39
N HIS A 71 -8.68 -15.68 -15.99
CA HIS A 71 -8.38 -16.69 -14.96
C HIS A 71 -7.89 -16.11 -13.63
N HIS A 72 -8.50 -14.99 -13.20
CA HIS A 72 -8.11 -14.26 -12.00
C HIS A 72 -9.31 -13.92 -11.12
N SER A 73 -9.05 -13.53 -9.87
CA SER A 73 -10.12 -13.17 -8.96
C SER A 73 -10.82 -11.88 -9.40
N GLN A 74 -12.13 -11.82 -9.22
CA GLN A 74 -12.94 -10.63 -9.48
C GLN A 74 -12.41 -9.40 -8.72
N THR A 75 -11.92 -9.58 -7.49
CA THR A 75 -11.30 -8.50 -6.71
C THR A 75 -10.07 -7.91 -7.40
N LYS A 76 -9.24 -8.76 -8.03
CA LYS A 76 -8.02 -8.31 -8.72
C LYS A 76 -8.36 -7.58 -10.02
N VAL A 77 -9.35 -8.09 -10.77
CA VAL A 77 -9.90 -7.42 -11.96
C VAL A 77 -10.49 -6.07 -11.58
N TRP A 78 -11.39 -6.02 -10.60
CA TRP A 78 -11.99 -4.78 -10.11
C TRP A 78 -10.95 -3.76 -9.69
N ARG A 79 -9.93 -4.18 -8.93
CA ARG A 79 -8.83 -3.30 -8.52
C ARG A 79 -8.06 -2.76 -9.71
N THR A 80 -7.76 -3.59 -10.70
CA THR A 80 -7.04 -3.19 -11.92
C THR A 80 -7.84 -2.14 -12.69
N LEU A 81 -9.15 -2.37 -12.88
CA LEU A 81 -10.04 -1.44 -13.55
C LEU A 81 -10.20 -0.12 -12.79
N TYR A 82 -10.32 -0.20 -11.46
CA TYR A 82 -10.43 0.97 -10.59
C TYR A 82 -9.17 1.83 -10.61
N GLU A 83 -7.99 1.21 -10.48
CA GLU A 83 -6.70 1.92 -10.50
C GLU A 83 -6.41 2.55 -11.87
N ASN A 84 -6.90 1.96 -12.97
CA ASN A 84 -6.76 2.49 -14.33
C ASN A 84 -7.93 3.39 -14.79
N GLN A 85 -8.89 3.71 -13.90
CA GLN A 85 -10.05 4.56 -14.21
C GLN A 85 -10.93 4.03 -15.37
N LEU A 86 -10.89 2.72 -15.63
CA LEU A 86 -11.66 2.06 -16.69
C LEU A 86 -13.00 1.50 -16.18
N HIS A 87 -13.41 1.91 -14.99
CA HIS A 87 -14.67 1.47 -14.42
C HIS A 87 -15.83 2.16 -15.15
N SER A 88 -16.48 1.45 -16.07
CA SER A 88 -17.81 1.82 -16.54
C SER A 88 -18.75 1.85 -15.32
N TYR A 89 -19.33 3.02 -15.06
CA TYR A 89 -20.20 3.33 -13.93
C TYR A 89 -21.59 2.73 -14.15
N HIS A 90 -21.70 1.41 -14.25
CA HIS A 90 -23.00 0.75 -14.31
C HIS A 90 -23.13 -0.21 -13.12
N PHE A 91 -23.72 0.35 -12.05
CA PHE A 91 -24.31 -0.38 -10.93
C PHE A 91 -25.61 -1.05 -11.35
#